data_AF-A0A7C3FZW3-F1
#
_entry.id   AF-A0A7C3FZW3-F1
#
_cell.length_a   1.000
_cell.length_b   1.000
_cell.length_c   1.000
_cell.angle_alpha   90.00
_cell.angle_beta   90.00
_cell.angle_gamma   90.00
#
_symmetry.space_group_name_H-M   'P 1'
#
loop_
_entity.id
_entity.type
_entity.pdbx_description
1 polymer ?
#
loop_
_entity_poly.entity_id
_entity_poly.type
_entity_poly.pdbx_seq_one_letter_code
_entity_poly.pdbx_strand_id
1 'polypeptide(L)'
;MTLEAIGLLVGAIVTLIIFTYLLSDNPLYRWVLALVVGSGAGYALAITLNFLYQWVMKSANGELLPAVAIPPLVLGFLLLFKGFPKLASWGGIPMGFILGVGAAVAISGAVWGTILPQALATAAPFAAAQDGGAFLEGFFILIGTILSLLTFSPRAFGTHPRSQLAVRLVRRLGQDLVTIALAVAFVGALTSALTLFIACWWMMLAPFLGG
;
A
#
# COMPACT_ATOMS: atom_id res chain seq x y z
N MET A 1 -26.70 -13.53 9.22
CA MET A 1 -25.31 -13.01 9.18
C MET A 1 -25.22 -12.01 8.05
N THR A 2 -24.82 -10.76 8.30
CA THR A 2 -24.66 -9.75 7.23
C THR A 2 -23.41 -10.07 6.39
N LEU A 3 -23.42 -9.74 5.11
CA LEU A 3 -22.32 -10.01 4.16
C LEU A 3 -20.98 -9.42 4.66
N GLU A 4 -21.04 -8.28 5.33
CA GLU A 4 -19.91 -7.58 5.94
C GLU A 4 -19.20 -8.42 7.01
N ALA A 5 -19.97 -9.11 7.86
CA ALA A 5 -19.41 -9.92 8.92
C ALA A 5 -18.67 -11.16 8.39
N ILE A 6 -19.19 -11.76 7.30
CA ILE A 6 -18.52 -12.86 6.61
C ILE A 6 -17.20 -12.38 6.01
N GLY A 7 -17.21 -11.22 5.33
CA GLY A 7 -16.00 -10.62 4.77
C GLY A 7 -14.94 -10.31 5.82
N LEU A 8 -15.34 -9.78 6.97
CA LEU A 8 -14.45 -9.48 8.09
C LEU A 8 -13.83 -10.75 8.70
N LEU A 9 -14.64 -11.80 8.88
CA LEU A 9 -14.19 -13.08 9.42
C LEU A 9 -13.22 -13.78 8.46
N VAL A 10 -13.55 -13.82 7.17
CA VAL A 10 -12.68 -14.37 6.13
C VAL A 10 -11.38 -13.59 6.05
N GLY A 11 -11.44 -12.26 6.05
CA GLY A 11 -10.27 -11.39 6.06
C GLY A 11 -9.35 -11.66 7.25
N ALA A 12 -9.92 -11.74 8.46
CA ALA A 12 -9.17 -12.02 9.67
C ALA A 12 -8.47 -13.39 9.62
N ILE A 13 -9.15 -14.45 9.17
CA ILE A 13 -8.56 -15.79 9.01
C ILE A 13 -7.43 -15.75 7.98
N VAL A 14 -7.65 -15.12 6.83
CA VAL A 14 -6.64 -15.01 5.76
C VAL A 14 -5.40 -14.27 6.27
N THR A 15 -5.56 -13.16 6.99
CA THR A 15 -4.46 -12.42 7.61
C THR A 15 -3.69 -13.27 8.62
N LEU A 16 -4.38 -14.04 9.47
CA LEU A 16 -3.74 -14.95 10.44
C LEU A 16 -2.90 -16.03 9.73
N ILE A 17 -3.43 -16.61 8.65
CA ILE A 17 -2.71 -17.61 7.84
C ILE A 17 -1.46 -16.98 7.19
N ILE A 18 -1.52 -15.73 6.74
CA ILE A 18 -0.34 -15.04 6.20
C ILE A 18 0.72 -14.84 7.29
N PHE A 19 0.33 -14.42 8.50
CA PHE A 19 1.26 -14.24 9.62
C PHE A 19 1.95 -15.55 10.07
N THR A 20 1.36 -16.70 9.77
CA THR A 20 1.95 -18.01 10.08
C THR A 20 3.30 -18.23 9.37
N TYR A 21 3.58 -17.49 8.29
CA TYR A 21 4.90 -17.45 7.63
C TYR A 21 6.04 -17.10 8.61
N LEU A 22 5.80 -16.27 9.63
CA LEU A 22 6.83 -15.91 10.61
C LEU A 22 7.26 -17.10 11.49
N LEU A 23 6.40 -18.10 11.64
CA LEU A 23 6.64 -19.24 12.53
C LEU A 23 7.18 -20.46 11.79
N SER A 24 6.81 -20.68 10.52
CA SER A 24 7.34 -21.76 9.66
C SER A 24 6.78 -21.67 8.21
N ASP A 25 7.48 -22.28 7.24
CA ASP A 25 6.98 -22.52 5.88
C ASP A 25 5.83 -23.53 5.89
N ASN A 26 4.61 -23.05 6.13
CA ASN A 26 3.41 -23.87 6.18
C ASN A 26 2.70 -23.95 4.82
N PRO A 27 2.10 -25.11 4.44
CA PRO A 27 1.38 -25.25 3.17
C PRO A 27 0.20 -24.28 3.07
N LEU A 28 -0.47 -23.98 4.19
CA LEU A 28 -1.58 -23.02 4.27
C LEU A 28 -1.17 -21.62 3.82
N TYR A 29 0.03 -21.17 4.20
CA TYR A 29 0.58 -19.89 3.75
C TYR A 29 0.75 -19.86 2.22
N ARG A 30 1.31 -20.93 1.63
CA ARG A 30 1.51 -21.04 0.18
C ARG A 30 0.19 -21.00 -0.58
N TRP A 31 -0.85 -21.63 -0.05
CA TRP A 31 -2.21 -21.59 -0.62
C TRP A 31 -2.77 -20.17 -0.63
N VAL A 32 -2.71 -19.47 0.50
CA VAL A 32 -3.22 -18.10 0.60
C VAL A 32 -2.40 -17.15 -0.28
N LEU A 33 -1.08 -17.30 -0.32
CA LEU A 33 -0.23 -16.52 -1.22
C LEU A 33 -0.59 -16.77 -2.69
N ALA A 34 -0.78 -18.03 -3.08
CA ALA A 34 -1.20 -18.38 -4.44
C ALA A 34 -2.59 -17.80 -4.77
N LEU A 35 -3.51 -17.77 -3.79
CA LEU A 35 -4.83 -17.15 -3.95
C LEU A 35 -4.72 -15.63 -4.14
N VAL A 36 -3.92 -14.95 -3.33
CA VAL A 36 -3.75 -13.48 -3.40
C VAL A 36 -3.05 -13.07 -4.70
N VAL A 37 -1.95 -13.74 -5.05
CA VAL A 37 -1.23 -13.46 -6.32
C VAL A 37 -2.07 -13.89 -7.52
N GLY A 38 -2.75 -15.04 -7.42
CA GLY A 38 -3.62 -15.58 -8.47
C GLY A 38 -4.83 -14.71 -8.74
N SER A 39 -5.46 -14.13 -7.71
CA SER A 39 -6.58 -13.20 -7.88
C SER A 39 -6.15 -11.92 -8.58
N GLY A 40 -4.98 -11.37 -8.23
CA GLY A 40 -4.38 -10.22 -8.92
C GLY A 40 -4.07 -10.52 -10.38
N ALA A 41 -3.45 -11.68 -10.67
CA ALA A 41 -3.17 -12.12 -12.03
C ALA A 41 -4.46 -12.36 -12.83
N GLY A 42 -5.48 -12.97 -12.21
CA GLY A 42 -6.79 -13.22 -12.81
C GLY A 42 -7.53 -11.93 -13.15
N TYR A 43 -7.49 -10.93 -12.27
CA TYR A 43 -8.06 -9.60 -12.52
C TYR A 43 -7.37 -8.90 -13.70
N ALA A 44 -6.03 -8.93 -13.73
CA ALA A 44 -5.26 -8.38 -14.86
C ALA A 44 -5.61 -9.09 -16.18
N LEU A 45 -5.79 -10.42 -16.15
CA LEU A 45 -6.24 -11.20 -17.29
C LEU A 45 -7.65 -10.79 -17.74
N ALA A 46 -8.60 -10.66 -16.81
CA ALA A 46 -9.97 -10.28 -17.10
C ALA A 46 -10.05 -8.89 -17.76
N ILE A 47 -9.30 -7.92 -17.25
CA ILE A 47 -9.16 -6.60 -17.87
C ILE A 47 -8.60 -6.73 -19.28
N THR A 48 -7.51 -7.48 -19.45
CA THR A 48 -6.86 -7.66 -20.75
C THR A 48 -7.82 -8.28 -21.77
N LEU A 49 -8.61 -9.28 -21.37
CA LEU A 49 -9.63 -9.91 -22.20
C LEU A 49 -10.76 -8.94 -22.55
N ASN A 50 -11.19 -8.10 -21.61
CA ASN A 50 -12.19 -7.07 -21.89
C ASN A 50 -11.69 -6.06 -22.93
N PHE A 51 -10.44 -5.60 -22.78
CA PHE A 51 -9.80 -4.72 -23.76
C PHE A 51 -9.68 -5.39 -25.14
N LEU A 52 -9.28 -6.66 -25.18
CA LEU A 52 -9.17 -7.40 -26.43
C LEU A 52 -10.54 -7.57 -27.11
N TYR A 53 -11.58 -7.90 -26.33
CA TYR A 53 -12.94 -8.01 -26.86
C TYR A 53 -13.42 -6.68 -27.45
N GLN A 54 -13.26 -5.58 -26.72
CA GLN A 54 -13.63 -4.26 -27.23
C GLN A 54 -12.82 -3.87 -28.47
N TRP A 55 -11.54 -4.24 -28.51
CA TRP A 55 -10.68 -4.02 -29.67
C TRP A 55 -11.17 -4.77 -30.91
N VAL A 56 -11.50 -6.06 -30.77
CA VAL A 56 -12.03 -6.88 -31.89
C VAL A 56 -13.35 -6.31 -32.39
N MET A 57 -14.27 -5.93 -31.48
CA MET A 57 -15.56 -5.35 -31.86
C MET A 57 -15.42 -4.01 -32.59
N LYS A 58 -14.53 -3.13 -32.13
CA LYS A 58 -14.27 -1.85 -32.81
C LYS A 58 -13.63 -2.03 -34.19
N SER A 59 -12.68 -2.96 -34.30
CA SER A 59 -12.08 -3.31 -35.60
C SER A 59 -13.10 -3.92 -36.57
N ALA A 60 -14.05 -4.72 -36.07
CA ALA A 60 -15.12 -5.30 -36.89
C ALA A 60 -16.11 -4.24 -37.42
N ASN A 61 -16.30 -3.15 -36.69
CA ASN A 61 -17.14 -2.02 -37.08
C ASN A 61 -16.45 -1.02 -38.04
N GLY A 62 -15.21 -1.32 -38.48
CA GLY A 62 -14.46 -0.47 -39.41
C GLY A 62 -13.89 0.81 -38.79
N GLU A 63 -13.92 0.95 -37.46
CA GLU A 63 -13.25 2.06 -36.79
C GLU A 63 -11.73 1.86 -36.88
N LEU A 64 -11.02 2.88 -37.39
CA LEU A 64 -9.56 2.91 -37.42
C LEU A 64 -9.02 2.71 -36.00
N LEU A 65 -8.12 1.74 -35.87
CA LEU A 65 -7.43 1.46 -34.62
C LEU A 65 -6.79 2.75 -34.08
N PRO A 66 -7.09 3.16 -32.83
CA PRO A 66 -6.39 4.28 -32.22
C PRO A 66 -4.89 3.99 -32.25
N ALA A 67 -4.07 4.92 -32.75
CA ALA A 67 -2.61 4.75 -32.80
C ALA A 67 -1.99 4.38 -31.43
N VAL A 68 -2.70 4.72 -30.35
CA VAL A 68 -2.38 4.37 -28.95
C VAL A 68 -2.39 2.86 -28.67
N ALA A 69 -3.06 2.04 -29.48
CA ALA A 69 -3.11 0.58 -29.32
C ALA A 69 -1.91 -0.15 -29.95
N ILE A 70 -1.10 0.54 -30.75
CA ILE A 70 0.05 -0.06 -31.46
C ILE A 70 1.19 -0.45 -30.49
N PRO A 71 1.61 0.39 -29.52
CA PRO A 71 2.71 0.02 -28.63
C PRO A 71 2.44 -1.25 -27.77
N PRO A 72 1.24 -1.43 -27.16
CA PRO A 72 0.92 -2.67 -26.45
C PRO A 72 0.97 -3.93 -27.32
N LEU A 73 0.54 -3.83 -28.60
CA LEU A 73 0.56 -4.95 -29.54
C LEU A 73 2.00 -5.35 -29.91
N VAL A 74 2.86 -4.37 -30.17
CA VAL A 74 4.28 -4.61 -30.46
C VAL A 74 4.98 -5.25 -29.27
N LEU A 75 4.72 -4.74 -28.05
CA LEU A 75 5.28 -5.29 -26.83
C LEU A 75 4.76 -6.71 -26.53
N GLY A 76 3.46 -6.96 -26.75
CA GLY A 76 2.86 -8.28 -26.61
C GLY A 76 3.44 -9.28 -27.61
N PHE A 77 3.63 -8.88 -28.86
CA PHE A 77 4.27 -9.70 -29.88
C PHE A 77 5.74 -10.01 -29.52
N LEU A 78 6.51 -9.01 -29.06
CA LEU A 78 7.88 -9.23 -28.58
C LEU A 78 7.94 -10.18 -27.38
N LEU A 79 6.89 -10.22 -26.54
CA LEU A 79 6.84 -11.08 -25.36
C LEU A 79 6.70 -12.56 -25.73
N LEU A 80 6.05 -12.89 -26.85
CA LEU A 80 5.97 -14.26 -27.37
C LEU A 80 7.36 -14.86 -27.65
N PHE A 81 8.33 -14.03 -28.05
CA PHE A 81 9.70 -14.48 -28.31
C PHE A 81 10.46 -14.93 -27.06
N LYS A 82 9.98 -14.61 -25.85
CA LYS A 82 10.57 -15.08 -24.60
C LYS A 82 10.42 -16.59 -24.40
N GLY A 83 9.44 -17.22 -25.05
CA GLY A 83 9.26 -18.68 -25.04
C GLY A 83 10.35 -19.45 -25.81
N PHE A 84 11.13 -18.77 -26.66
CA PHE A 84 12.19 -19.39 -27.44
C PHE A 84 13.58 -18.97 -26.93
N PRO A 85 14.44 -19.91 -26.48
CA PRO A 85 15.72 -19.59 -25.85
C PRO A 85 16.68 -18.81 -26.76
N LYS A 86 16.55 -18.92 -28.09
CA LYS A 86 17.39 -18.21 -29.07
C LYS A 86 16.97 -16.75 -29.31
N LEU A 87 15.70 -16.38 -29.05
CA LEU A 87 15.18 -15.01 -29.25
C LEU A 87 14.82 -14.32 -27.92
N ALA A 88 15.08 -14.96 -26.79
CA ALA A 88 14.71 -14.49 -25.45
C ALA A 88 15.26 -13.09 -25.08
N SER A 89 16.35 -12.64 -25.72
CA SER A 89 16.92 -11.30 -25.52
C SER A 89 15.93 -10.18 -25.89
N TRP A 90 15.17 -10.35 -26.97
CA TRP A 90 14.16 -9.38 -27.41
C TRP A 90 12.95 -9.35 -26.46
N GLY A 91 12.65 -10.47 -25.80
CA GLY A 91 11.67 -10.55 -24.72
C GLY A 91 12.08 -9.85 -23.43
N GLY A 92 13.31 -9.29 -23.34
CA GLY A 92 13.75 -8.46 -22.22
C GLY A 92 13.05 -7.09 -22.17
N ILE A 93 12.76 -6.50 -23.33
CA ILE A 93 12.16 -5.16 -23.42
C ILE A 93 10.73 -5.15 -22.83
N PRO A 94 9.81 -6.07 -23.21
CA PRO A 94 8.48 -6.12 -22.61
C PRO A 94 8.50 -6.44 -21.11
N MET A 95 9.43 -7.28 -20.64
CA MET A 95 9.56 -7.60 -19.22
C MET A 95 10.02 -6.40 -18.39
N GLY A 96 10.99 -5.63 -18.91
CA GLY A 96 11.41 -4.37 -18.30
C GLY A 96 10.28 -3.35 -18.25
N PHE A 97 9.46 -3.29 -19.31
CA PHE A 97 8.26 -2.44 -19.34
C PHE A 97 7.23 -2.86 -18.28
N ILE A 98 6.88 -4.14 -18.19
CA ILE A 98 5.92 -4.64 -17.18
C ILE A 98 6.43 -4.36 -15.76
N LEU A 99 7.72 -4.59 -15.50
CA LEU A 99 8.31 -4.33 -14.19
C LEU A 99 8.33 -2.82 -13.87
N GLY A 100 8.67 -1.98 -14.84
CA GLY A 100 8.67 -0.52 -14.70
C GLY A 100 7.27 0.03 -14.45
N VAL A 101 6.26 -0.43 -15.21
CA VAL A 101 4.85 -0.07 -14.98
C VAL A 101 4.37 -0.56 -13.62
N GLY A 102 4.71 -1.79 -13.23
CA GLY A 102 4.37 -2.33 -11.91
C GLY A 102 4.97 -1.50 -10.76
N ALA A 103 6.25 -1.11 -10.88
CA ALA A 103 6.91 -0.23 -9.92
C ALA A 103 6.25 1.17 -9.89
N ALA A 104 5.94 1.74 -11.06
CA ALA A 104 5.25 3.03 -11.15
C ALA A 104 3.87 2.98 -10.48
N VAL A 105 3.06 1.95 -10.75
CA VAL A 105 1.75 1.74 -10.13
C VAL A 105 1.88 1.58 -8.61
N ALA A 106 2.86 0.81 -8.13
CA ALA A 106 3.11 0.66 -6.70
C ALA A 106 3.48 2.00 -6.03
N ILE A 107 4.37 2.78 -6.66
CA ILE A 107 4.76 4.11 -6.15
C ILE A 107 3.57 5.06 -6.18
N SER A 108 2.81 5.12 -7.28
CA SER A 108 1.61 5.95 -7.36
C SER A 108 0.57 5.54 -6.31
N GLY A 109 0.35 4.24 -6.12
CA GLY A 109 -0.54 3.71 -5.09
C GLY A 109 -0.11 4.12 -3.68
N ALA A 110 1.19 4.10 -3.38
CA ALA A 110 1.72 4.59 -2.11
C ALA A 110 1.54 6.11 -1.97
N VAL A 111 1.84 6.88 -3.01
CA VAL A 111 1.70 8.36 -2.97
C VAL A 111 0.23 8.75 -2.73
N TRP A 112 -0.70 8.20 -3.49
CA TRP A 112 -2.12 8.51 -3.36
C TRP A 112 -2.78 7.87 -2.13
N GLY A 113 -2.34 6.68 -1.74
CA GLY A 113 -2.92 5.93 -0.63
C GLY A 113 -2.40 6.38 0.74
N THR A 114 -1.17 6.90 0.82
CA THR A 114 -0.56 7.25 2.12
C THR A 114 -0.07 8.68 2.16
N ILE A 115 0.85 9.07 1.27
CA ILE A 115 1.57 10.36 1.38
C ILE A 115 0.61 11.54 1.28
N LEU A 116 -0.27 11.54 0.28
CA LEU A 116 -1.18 12.65 0.04
C LEU A 116 -2.25 12.77 1.17
N PRO A 117 -2.95 11.70 1.58
CA PRO A 117 -3.84 11.76 2.73
C PRO A 117 -3.14 12.20 4.02
N GLN A 118 -1.91 11.73 4.26
CA GLN A 118 -1.12 12.14 5.43
C GLN A 118 -0.75 13.63 5.39
N ALA A 119 -0.34 14.14 4.23
CA ALA A 119 -0.03 15.56 4.05
C ALA A 119 -1.27 16.44 4.27
N LEU A 120 -2.43 16.04 3.73
CA LEU A 120 -3.69 16.75 3.94
C LEU A 120 -4.15 16.69 5.40
N ALA A 121 -4.04 15.55 6.06
CA ALA A 121 -4.37 15.40 7.48
C ALA A 121 -3.50 16.30 8.37
N THR A 122 -2.23 16.48 8.01
CA THR A 122 -1.30 17.39 8.71
C THR A 122 -1.69 18.86 8.51
N ALA A 123 -2.25 19.21 7.35
CA ALA A 123 -2.69 20.57 7.03
C ALA A 123 -4.11 20.90 7.55
N ALA A 124 -4.93 19.89 7.87
CA ALA A 124 -6.33 20.05 8.27
C ALA A 124 -6.54 21.01 9.47
N PRO A 125 -5.73 20.98 10.56
CA PRO A 125 -5.91 21.89 11.69
C PRO A 125 -5.72 23.36 11.32
N PHE A 126 -4.86 23.66 10.33
CA PHE A 126 -4.62 25.01 9.83
C PHE A 126 -5.79 25.53 8.98
N ALA A 127 -6.48 24.66 8.27
CA ALA A 127 -7.68 25.02 7.50
C ALA A 127 -8.90 25.27 8.42
N ALA A 128 -8.95 24.62 9.58
CA ALA A 128 -9.99 24.78 10.60
C ALA A 128 -9.70 25.91 11.61
N ALA A 129 -8.68 26.74 11.38
CA ALA A 129 -8.18 27.75 12.31
C ALA A 129 -9.07 29.01 12.46
N GLN A 130 -10.38 28.81 12.62
CA GLN A 130 -11.30 29.85 13.08
C GLN A 130 -11.31 29.94 14.61
N ASP A 131 -10.95 28.84 15.30
CA ASP A 131 -10.76 28.77 16.75
C ASP A 131 -9.27 28.74 17.11
N GLY A 132 -8.86 29.55 18.10
CA GLY A 132 -7.47 29.63 18.55
C GLY A 132 -6.88 28.29 19.03
N GLY A 133 -7.74 27.34 19.45
CA GLY A 133 -7.34 25.98 19.81
C GLY A 133 -6.83 25.15 18.64
N ALA A 134 -7.50 25.23 17.47
CA ALA A 134 -7.11 24.49 16.27
C ALA A 134 -5.77 24.99 15.68
N PHE A 135 -5.49 26.29 15.85
CA PHE A 135 -4.21 26.87 15.44
C PHE A 135 -3.04 26.36 16.30
N LEU A 136 -3.23 26.26 17.62
CA LEU A 136 -2.24 25.69 18.54
C LEU A 136 -1.97 24.22 18.22
N GLU A 137 -3.02 23.44 17.96
CA GLU A 137 -2.90 22.04 17.55
C GLU A 137 -2.09 21.88 16.26
N GLY A 138 -2.39 22.68 15.24
CA GLY A 138 -1.63 22.71 13.99
C GLY A 138 -0.16 23.04 14.23
N PHE A 139 0.15 23.99 15.12
CA PHE A 139 1.52 24.35 15.46
C PHE A 139 2.30 23.20 16.10
N PHE A 140 1.69 22.46 17.04
CA PHE A 140 2.32 21.28 17.64
C PHE A 140 2.55 20.16 16.61
N ILE A 141 1.59 19.91 15.73
CA ILE A 141 1.70 18.91 14.65
C ILE A 141 2.83 19.29 13.68
N LEU A 142 2.92 20.57 13.30
CA LEU A 142 3.96 21.07 12.40
C LEU A 142 5.35 20.91 13.03
N ILE A 143 5.52 21.35 14.28
CA ILE A 143 6.80 21.20 15.00
C ILE A 143 7.18 19.72 15.14
N GLY A 144 6.24 18.87 15.55
CA GLY A 144 6.47 17.44 15.69
C GLY A 144 6.90 16.80 14.37
N THR A 145 6.26 17.19 13.26
CA THR A 145 6.59 16.70 11.91
C THR A 145 7.99 17.15 11.49
N ILE A 146 8.35 18.41 11.72
CA ILE A 146 9.69 18.94 11.42
C ILE A 146 10.76 18.21 12.24
N LEU A 147 10.55 18.03 13.55
CA LEU A 147 11.47 17.31 14.43
C LEU A 147 11.67 15.84 14.00
N SER A 148 10.58 15.18 13.59
CA SER A 148 10.62 13.82 13.05
C SER A 148 11.44 13.75 11.75
N LEU A 149 11.16 14.62 10.79
CA LEU A 149 11.88 14.67 9.51
C LEU A 149 13.38 14.97 9.70
N LEU A 150 13.73 15.88 10.61
CA LEU A 150 15.12 16.20 10.93
C LEU A 150 15.86 15.02 11.58
N THR A 151 15.15 14.13 12.29
CA THR A 151 15.74 12.91 12.86
C THR A 151 16.11 11.91 11.76
N PHE A 152 15.31 11.81 10.70
CA PHE A 152 15.53 10.91 9.57
C PHE A 152 16.40 11.50 8.45
N SER A 153 16.79 12.77 8.52
CA SER A 153 17.67 13.43 7.54
C SER A 153 19.06 13.76 8.12
N PRO A 154 19.96 12.76 8.28
CA PRO A 154 21.31 12.95 8.80
C PRO A 154 22.16 13.96 8.03
N ARG A 155 21.84 14.19 6.74
CA ARG A 155 22.63 15.03 5.83
C ARG A 155 22.35 16.53 5.96
N ALA A 156 21.31 16.94 6.69
CA ALA A 156 20.94 18.36 6.85
C ALA A 156 21.92 19.15 7.73
N PHE A 157 22.78 18.48 8.49
CA PHE A 157 23.66 19.11 9.48
C PHE A 157 25.11 19.13 8.99
N GLY A 158 25.51 20.24 8.35
CA GLY A 158 26.89 20.51 7.96
C GLY A 158 27.84 20.62 9.16
N THR A 159 29.14 20.44 8.89
CA THR A 159 30.27 20.34 9.82
C THR A 159 30.62 21.64 10.56
N HIS A 160 29.65 22.30 11.21
CA HIS A 160 29.91 23.50 12.02
C HIS A 160 29.86 23.18 13.53
N PRO A 161 30.91 23.54 14.32
CA PRO A 161 31.04 23.14 15.72
C PRO A 161 29.99 23.77 16.66
N ARG A 162 29.43 24.94 16.33
CA ARG A 162 28.36 25.58 17.14
C ARG A 162 26.97 24.94 16.99
N SER A 163 26.71 24.17 15.92
CA SER A 163 25.40 23.52 15.74
C SER A 163 25.29 22.21 16.51
N GLN A 164 26.39 21.63 17.01
CA GLN A 164 26.39 20.28 17.58
C GLN A 164 25.46 20.09 18.80
N LEU A 165 25.21 21.13 19.59
CA LEU A 165 24.36 21.03 20.78
C LEU A 165 22.87 21.17 20.43
N ALA A 166 22.54 22.15 19.58
CA ALA A 166 21.19 22.31 19.03
C ALA A 166 20.78 21.09 18.20
N VAL A 167 21.68 20.56 17.37
CA VAL A 167 21.46 19.34 16.57
C VAL A 167 21.26 18.12 17.46
N ARG A 168 22.03 17.99 18.55
CA ARG A 168 21.85 16.90 19.52
C ARG A 168 20.49 16.97 20.22
N LEU A 169 20.05 18.16 20.63
CA LEU A 169 18.75 18.35 21.28
C LEU A 169 17.59 18.08 20.31
N VAL A 170 17.63 18.65 19.11
CA VAL A 170 16.60 18.44 18.08
C VAL A 170 16.50 16.95 17.72
N ARG A 171 17.63 16.26 17.56
CA ARG A 171 17.64 14.83 17.24
C ARG A 171 17.11 13.96 18.38
N ARG A 172 17.44 14.27 19.64
CA ARG A 172 16.90 13.55 20.81
C ARG A 172 15.38 13.74 20.91
N LEU A 173 14.92 14.99 20.87
CA LEU A 173 13.49 15.29 20.94
C LEU A 173 12.71 14.64 19.80
N GLY A 174 13.23 14.69 18.57
CA GLY A 174 12.59 14.02 17.44
C GLY A 174 12.60 12.50 17.55
N GLN A 175 13.69 11.90 18.03
CA GLN A 175 13.77 10.45 18.26
C GLN A 175 12.80 9.99 19.36
N ASP A 176 12.71 10.71 20.47
CA ASP A 176 11.80 10.40 21.57
C ASP A 176 10.34 10.53 21.10
N LEU A 177 10.01 11.60 20.36
CA LEU A 177 8.69 11.81 19.77
C LEU A 177 8.30 10.67 18.82
N VAL A 178 9.19 10.28 17.90
CA VAL A 178 8.94 9.17 16.96
C VAL A 178 8.75 7.85 17.70
N THR A 179 9.54 7.61 18.75
CA THR A 179 9.44 6.39 19.56
C THR A 179 8.09 6.31 20.28
N ILE A 180 7.65 7.42 20.88
CA ILE A 180 6.34 7.52 21.53
C ILE A 180 5.21 7.36 20.51
N ALA A 181 5.30 8.03 19.37
CA ALA A 181 4.29 7.94 18.31
C ALA A 181 4.15 6.49 17.80
N LEU A 182 5.26 5.80 17.57
CA LEU A 182 5.26 4.40 17.15
C LEU A 182 4.67 3.48 18.24
N ALA A 183 5.00 3.72 19.51
CA ALA A 183 4.45 2.97 20.63
C ALA A 183 2.92 3.13 20.72
N VAL A 184 2.41 4.36 20.61
CA VAL A 184 0.96 4.65 20.61
C VAL A 184 0.28 3.98 19.42
N ALA A 185 0.84 4.09 18.21
CA ALA A 185 0.29 3.46 17.01
C ALA A 185 0.25 1.92 17.15
N PHE A 186 1.30 1.32 17.71
CA PHE A 186 1.37 -0.12 17.95
C PHE A 186 0.32 -0.58 18.97
N VAL A 187 0.17 0.14 20.08
CA VAL A 187 -0.87 -0.16 21.10
C VAL A 187 -2.27 0.00 20.50
N GLY A 188 -2.51 1.02 19.68
CA GLY A 188 -3.77 1.23 18.98
C GLY A 188 -4.09 0.08 18.01
N ALA A 189 -3.12 -0.36 17.23
CA ALA A 189 -3.26 -1.51 16.34
C ALA A 189 -3.57 -2.80 17.13
N LEU A 190 -2.85 -3.05 18.23
CA LEU A 190 -3.05 -4.21 19.08
C LEU A 190 -4.43 -4.20 19.76
N THR A 191 -4.87 -3.03 20.24
CA THR A 191 -6.21 -2.84 20.83
C THR A 191 -7.30 -3.09 19.78
N SER A 192 -7.11 -2.59 18.56
CA SER A 192 -8.05 -2.81 17.45
C SER A 192 -8.12 -4.29 17.09
N ALA A 193 -6.98 -4.98 16.98
CA ALA A 193 -6.93 -6.40 16.70
C ALA A 193 -7.57 -7.26 17.81
N LEU A 194 -7.32 -6.94 19.08
CA LEU A 194 -7.97 -7.60 20.23
C LEU A 194 -9.47 -7.36 20.22
N THR A 195 -9.91 -6.14 19.94
CA THR A 195 -11.35 -5.81 19.85
C THR A 195 -12.01 -6.61 18.74
N LEU A 196 -11.36 -6.71 17.57
CA LEU A 196 -11.85 -7.51 16.44
C LEU A 196 -11.92 -9.00 16.78
N PHE A 197 -10.90 -9.51 17.47
CA PHE A 197 -10.84 -10.90 17.90
C PHE A 197 -11.97 -11.23 18.88
N ILE A 198 -12.19 -10.37 19.89
CA ILE A 198 -13.30 -10.51 20.85
C ILE A 198 -14.64 -10.46 20.11
N ALA A 199 -14.82 -9.51 19.18
CA ALA A 199 -16.04 -9.38 18.39
C ALA A 199 -16.32 -10.65 17.55
N CYS A 200 -15.28 -11.23 16.96
CA CYS A 200 -15.39 -12.46 16.17
C CYS A 200 -15.79 -13.67 17.04
N TRP A 201 -15.16 -13.82 18.21
CA TRP A 201 -15.51 -14.86 19.19
C TRP A 201 -16.94 -14.72 19.70
N TRP A 202 -17.34 -13.50 20.06
CA TRP A 202 -18.71 -13.21 20.48
C TRP A 202 -19.72 -13.59 19.40
N MET A 203 -19.44 -13.24 18.13
CA MET A 203 -20.32 -13.56 17.01
C MET A 203 -20.44 -15.07 16.75
N MET A 204 -19.38 -15.84 16.95
CA MET A 204 -19.44 -17.31 16.84
C MET A 204 -20.19 -17.97 17.99
N LEU A 205 -20.12 -17.41 19.20
CA LEU A 205 -20.75 -17.98 20.41
C LEU A 205 -22.18 -17.49 20.64
N ALA A 206 -22.57 -16.32 20.11
CA ALA A 206 -23.92 -15.76 20.25
C ALA A 206 -25.05 -16.73 19.88
N PRO A 207 -24.96 -17.53 18.79
CA PRO A 207 -26.00 -18.52 18.45
C PRO A 207 -26.13 -19.67 19.46
N PHE A 208 -25.06 -19.98 20.21
CA PHE A 208 -25.03 -21.09 21.18
C PHE A 208 -25.45 -20.67 22.59
N LEU A 209 -25.41 -19.36 22.89
CA LEU A 209 -25.73 -18.80 24.21
C LEU A 209 -27.19 -18.30 24.32
N GLY A 210 -28.02 -18.53 23.30
CA GLY A 210 -29.45 -18.22 23.34
C GLY A 210 -29.77 -16.74 23.15
N GLY A 211 -29.12 -16.08 22.19
CA GLY A 211 -29.47 -14.74 21.69
C GLY A 211 -29.99 -14.78 20.26
#